data_AF-A0A4Q4BRX4-F1
#
_entry.id   AF-A0A4Q4BRX4-F1
#
_cell.length_a   1.000
_cell.length_b   1.000
_cell.length_c   1.000
_cell.angle_alpha   90.00
_cell.angle_beta   90.00
_cell.angle_gamma   90.00
#
_symmetry.space_group_name_H-M   'P 1'
#
loop_
_entity.id
_entity.type
_entity.pdbx_description
1 polymer ?
#
loop_
_entity_poly.entity_id
_entity_poly.type
_entity_poly.pdbx_seq_one_letter_code
_entity_poly.pdbx_strand_id
1 'polypeptide(L)'
;VLAGYDWGGRAACVVAALWPERATGLVSCGVGYNIQNIQASAQPASPEAEHRLWYQYYLHGARGRAGLAASRAQFCALLWRLWSPTWSFSEETFAQTARSFEENSDFVDVVVHSYRHRFALVPGDPALAGIEARLAAQPDITVPSVVLLGADDGVGPPSQKDTDARHFTGPYRRAIVAGVGHNFPQEAPEAFAEAVLGLL
;
A
#
# COMPACT_ATOMS: atom_id res chain seq x y z
N VAL A 1 0.48 5.51 -17.87
CA VAL A 1 1.21 5.31 -16.59
C VAL A 1 0.20 4.97 -15.50
N LEU A 2 0.50 4.00 -14.65
CA LEU A 2 -0.26 3.69 -13.44
C LEU A 2 0.55 4.15 -12.23
N ALA A 3 -0.09 4.80 -11.27
CA ALA A 3 0.59 5.36 -10.10
C ALA A 3 -0.26 5.17 -8.85
N GLY A 4 0.37 4.80 -7.72
CA GLY A 4 -0.36 4.62 -6.48
C GLY A 4 0.53 4.35 -5.27
N TYR A 5 -0.08 4.49 -4.09
CA TYR A 5 0.49 4.15 -2.79
C TYR A 5 -0.39 3.13 -2.07
N ASP A 6 0.13 2.43 -1.07
CA ASP A 6 -0.58 1.41 -0.28
C ASP A 6 -1.39 0.43 -1.17
N TRP A 7 -2.72 0.32 -1.00
CA TRP A 7 -3.53 -0.60 -1.81
C TRP A 7 -3.63 -0.19 -3.27
N GLY A 8 -3.60 1.12 -3.57
CA GLY A 8 -3.55 1.62 -4.94
C GLY A 8 -2.24 1.28 -5.62
N GLY A 9 -1.12 1.38 -4.88
CA GLY A 9 0.20 0.94 -5.34
C GLY A 9 0.24 -0.55 -5.62
N ARG A 10 -0.40 -1.37 -4.76
CA ARG A 10 -0.56 -2.82 -4.99
C ARG A 10 -1.35 -3.10 -6.26
N ALA A 11 -2.49 -2.43 -6.45
CA ALA A 11 -3.29 -2.60 -7.67
C ALA A 11 -2.49 -2.23 -8.94
N ALA A 12 -1.72 -1.13 -8.89
CA ALA A 12 -0.86 -0.72 -9.99
C ALA A 12 0.27 -1.75 -10.28
N CYS A 13 0.93 -2.27 -9.24
CA CYS A 13 1.94 -3.32 -9.38
C CYS A 13 1.38 -4.60 -9.99
N VAL A 14 0.20 -5.04 -9.54
CA VAL A 14 -0.51 -6.22 -10.08
C VAL A 14 -0.76 -6.06 -11.57
N VAL A 15 -1.28 -4.90 -12.00
CA VAL A 15 -1.51 -4.65 -13.43
C VAL A 15 -0.20 -4.62 -14.21
N ALA A 16 0.81 -3.91 -13.71
CA ALA A 16 2.11 -3.78 -14.37
C ALA A 16 2.84 -5.13 -14.53
N ALA A 17 2.67 -6.07 -13.59
CA ALA A 17 3.27 -7.39 -13.67
C ALA A 17 2.47 -8.37 -14.54
N LEU A 18 1.13 -8.36 -14.45
CA LEU A 18 0.29 -9.38 -15.10
C LEU A 18 -0.24 -8.98 -16.48
N TRP A 19 -0.33 -7.68 -16.76
CA TRP A 19 -0.79 -7.10 -18.02
C TRP A 19 0.09 -5.89 -18.39
N PRO A 20 1.41 -6.08 -18.57
CA PRO A 20 2.34 -4.98 -18.83
C PRO A 20 1.96 -4.15 -20.07
N GLU A 21 1.30 -4.76 -21.06
CA GLU A 21 0.78 -4.08 -22.26
C GLU A 21 -0.28 -3.00 -21.96
N ARG A 22 -0.82 -2.97 -20.73
CA ARG A 22 -1.82 -1.99 -20.27
C ARG A 22 -1.21 -0.84 -19.47
N ALA A 23 0.10 -0.87 -19.22
CA ALA A 23 0.80 0.16 -18.46
C ALA A 23 2.03 0.65 -19.22
N THR A 24 2.04 1.94 -19.60
CA THR A 24 3.24 2.56 -20.20
C THR A 24 4.37 2.77 -19.19
N GLY A 25 4.06 2.73 -17.89
CA GLY A 25 5.00 2.83 -16.79
C GLY A 25 4.28 2.75 -15.43
N LEU A 26 5.05 2.57 -14.37
CA LEU A 26 4.59 2.39 -12.99
C LEU A 26 5.26 3.40 -12.04
N VAL A 27 4.47 4.08 -11.21
CA VAL A 27 4.96 4.75 -10.01
C VAL A 27 4.40 4.04 -8.77
N SER A 28 5.27 3.41 -7.97
CA SER A 28 4.88 2.75 -6.73
C SER A 28 5.41 3.51 -5.51
N CYS A 29 4.50 3.97 -4.65
CA CYS A 29 4.81 4.77 -3.48
C CYS A 29 4.74 3.96 -2.18
N GLY A 30 5.67 4.20 -1.26
CA GLY A 30 5.75 3.57 0.07
C GLY A 30 6.33 2.16 0.08
N VAL A 31 5.94 1.32 -0.89
CA VAL A 31 6.51 -0.02 -1.10
C VAL A 31 6.95 -0.15 -2.55
N GLY A 32 8.15 -0.69 -2.79
CA GLY A 32 8.68 -0.88 -4.13
C GLY A 32 7.89 -1.94 -4.88
N TYR A 33 8.17 -3.21 -4.60
CA TYR A 33 7.45 -4.33 -5.18
C TYR A 33 6.23 -4.68 -4.32
N ASN A 34 5.10 -4.03 -4.60
CA ASN A 34 3.88 -4.14 -3.79
C ASN A 34 2.94 -5.24 -4.27
N ILE A 35 3.46 -6.41 -4.65
CA ILE A 35 2.65 -7.61 -4.87
C ILE A 35 2.72 -8.47 -3.62
N GLN A 36 1.55 -8.86 -3.15
CA GLN A 36 1.42 -9.59 -1.93
C GLN A 36 1.93 -11.03 -2.06
N ASN A 37 2.62 -11.51 -1.02
CA ASN A 37 2.99 -12.92 -0.88
C ASN A 37 2.21 -13.55 0.29
N ILE A 38 1.00 -14.05 0.01
CA ILE A 38 0.13 -14.66 1.04
C ILE A 38 0.79 -15.92 1.63
N GLN A 39 1.54 -16.69 0.85
CA GLN A 39 2.23 -17.89 1.36
C GLN A 39 3.29 -17.54 2.42
N ALA A 40 3.95 -16.39 2.28
CA ALA A 40 4.90 -15.89 3.27
C ALA A 40 4.24 -15.26 4.50
N SER A 41 2.91 -15.06 4.54
CA SER A 41 2.23 -14.40 5.67
C SER A 41 2.32 -15.15 7.00
N ALA A 42 2.66 -16.44 6.97
CA ALA A 42 2.91 -17.24 8.17
C ALA A 42 4.31 -17.03 8.77
N GLN A 43 5.21 -16.33 8.05
CA GLN A 43 6.54 -16.01 8.53
C GLN A 43 6.49 -14.67 9.27
N PRO A 44 6.75 -14.65 10.59
CA PRO A 44 6.73 -13.41 11.35
C PRO A 44 7.88 -12.49 10.92
N ALA A 45 7.62 -11.19 10.93
CA ALA A 45 8.64 -10.17 10.80
C ALA A 45 9.35 -9.93 12.15
N SER A 46 10.26 -8.95 12.22
CA SER A 46 10.83 -8.56 13.53
C SER A 46 9.75 -7.96 14.43
N PRO A 47 9.85 -8.07 15.76
CA PRO A 47 8.86 -7.52 16.68
C PRO A 47 8.54 -6.03 16.43
N GLU A 48 9.54 -5.23 16.06
CA GLU A 48 9.37 -3.81 15.75
C GLU A 48 8.54 -3.60 14.46
N ALA A 49 8.74 -4.45 13.45
CA ALA A 49 7.93 -4.43 12.24
C ALA A 49 6.49 -4.86 12.53
N GLU A 50 6.29 -5.96 13.27
CA GLU A 50 4.95 -6.43 13.64
C GLU A 50 4.20 -5.40 14.48
N HIS A 51 4.89 -4.69 15.39
CA HIS A 51 4.29 -3.60 16.15
C HIS A 51 3.72 -2.49 15.26
N ARG A 52 4.40 -2.10 14.18
CA ARG A 52 3.89 -1.11 13.21
C ARG A 52 2.63 -1.61 12.50
N LEU A 53 2.49 -2.92 12.35
CA LEU A 53 1.37 -3.58 11.68
C LEU A 53 0.23 -3.98 12.63
N TRP A 54 0.21 -3.49 13.88
CA TRP A 54 -0.75 -3.87 14.92
C TRP A 54 -2.22 -3.84 14.45
N TYR A 55 -2.57 -2.86 13.62
CA TYR A 55 -3.91 -2.63 13.11
C TYR A 55 -4.40 -3.78 12.23
N GLN A 56 -3.50 -4.49 11.54
CA GLN A 56 -3.84 -5.66 10.74
C GLN A 56 -4.33 -6.79 11.66
N TYR A 57 -3.58 -7.11 12.72
CA TYR A 57 -3.97 -8.14 13.69
C TYR A 57 -5.21 -7.75 14.49
N TYR A 58 -5.37 -6.46 14.81
CA TYR A 58 -6.60 -5.97 15.44
C TYR A 58 -7.82 -6.34 14.60
N LEU A 59 -7.75 -6.15 13.29
CA LEU A 59 -8.84 -6.42 12.33
C LEU A 59 -9.04 -7.92 12.04
N HIS A 60 -8.13 -8.81 12.47
CA HIS A 60 -8.36 -10.26 12.39
C HIS A 60 -9.56 -10.69 13.26
N GLY A 61 -9.73 -10.08 14.43
CA GLY A 61 -10.79 -10.44 15.38
C GLY A 61 -12.12 -9.71 15.18
N ALA A 62 -13.20 -10.23 15.78
CA ALA A 62 -14.52 -9.58 15.78
C ALA A 62 -14.51 -8.24 16.52
N ARG A 63 -13.70 -8.10 17.58
CA ARG A 63 -13.54 -6.85 18.32
C ARG A 63 -12.96 -5.73 17.44
N GLY A 64 -11.96 -6.03 16.62
CA GLY A 64 -11.39 -5.03 15.71
C GLY A 64 -12.34 -4.59 14.63
N ARG A 65 -13.09 -5.54 14.03
CA ARG A 65 -14.18 -5.21 13.11
C ARG A 65 -15.21 -4.27 13.76
N ALA A 66 -15.67 -4.59 14.97
CA ALA A 66 -16.63 -3.75 15.69
C ALA A 66 -16.06 -2.36 16.01
N GLY A 67 -14.78 -2.28 16.40
CA GLY A 67 -14.09 -1.01 16.64
C GLY A 67 -13.99 -0.15 15.38
N LEU A 68 -13.63 -0.74 14.23
CA LEU A 68 -13.61 -0.02 12.96
C LEU A 68 -15.02 0.48 12.59
N ALA A 69 -16.05 -0.34 12.75
CA ALA A 69 -17.43 0.05 12.46
C ALA A 69 -17.93 1.22 13.35
N ALA A 70 -17.56 1.21 14.63
CA ALA A 70 -17.97 2.25 15.58
C ALA A 70 -17.15 3.55 15.45
N SER A 71 -15.93 3.48 14.92
CA SER A 71 -14.96 4.58 14.99
C SER A 71 -14.13 4.74 13.72
N ARG A 72 -14.76 4.61 12.53
CA ARG A 72 -14.09 4.67 11.20
C ARG A 72 -13.13 5.86 11.09
N ALA A 73 -13.65 7.08 11.31
CA ALA A 73 -12.88 8.30 11.22
C ALA A 73 -11.74 8.38 12.23
N GLN A 74 -12.01 8.09 13.50
CA GLN A 74 -10.98 8.19 14.54
C GLN A 74 -9.87 7.14 14.34
N PHE A 75 -10.24 5.93 13.90
CA PHE A 75 -9.30 4.86 13.58
C PHE A 75 -8.40 5.25 12.40
N CYS A 76 -8.97 5.73 11.29
CA CYS A 76 -8.20 6.17 10.13
C CYS A 76 -7.33 7.41 10.45
N ALA A 77 -7.83 8.38 11.21
CA ALA A 77 -7.05 9.54 11.64
C ALA A 77 -5.85 9.15 12.51
N LEU A 78 -6.02 8.14 13.38
CA LEU A 78 -4.91 7.57 14.14
C LEU A 78 -3.87 6.95 13.21
N LEU A 79 -4.27 6.16 12.22
CA LEU A 79 -3.35 5.56 11.26
C LEU A 79 -2.59 6.63 10.45
N TRP A 80 -3.26 7.69 9.99
CA TRP A 80 -2.61 8.79 9.27
C TRP A 80 -1.49 9.42 10.10
N ARG A 81 -1.74 9.72 11.38
CA ARG A 81 -0.72 10.28 12.29
C ARG A 81 0.43 9.32 12.56
N LEU A 82 0.15 8.02 12.65
CA LEU A 82 1.17 7.01 12.91
C LEU A 82 2.04 6.75 11.66
N TRP A 83 1.43 6.78 10.47
CA TRP A 83 2.09 6.42 9.21
C TRP A 83 2.82 7.62 8.57
N SER A 84 2.37 8.84 8.86
CA SER A 84 3.01 10.07 8.40
C SER A 84 3.26 11.02 9.59
N PRO A 85 4.20 10.67 10.50
CA PRO A 85 4.43 11.40 11.76
C PRO A 85 4.93 12.83 11.57
N THR A 86 5.56 13.14 10.44
CA THR A 86 6.04 14.49 10.10
C THR A 86 5.02 15.30 9.30
N TRP A 87 3.93 14.68 8.85
CA TRP A 87 2.88 15.36 8.11
C TRP A 87 1.91 16.07 9.05
N SER A 88 1.96 17.40 9.04
CA SER A 88 1.03 18.25 9.78
C SER A 88 -0.23 18.54 8.96
N PHE A 89 -1.03 17.50 8.67
CA PHE A 89 -2.30 17.66 7.97
C PHE A 89 -3.33 18.40 8.82
N SER A 90 -4.15 19.24 8.17
CA SER A 90 -5.26 19.91 8.85
C SER A 90 -6.45 18.96 9.04
N GLU A 91 -7.30 19.29 10.01
CA GLU A 91 -8.57 18.59 10.21
C GLU A 91 -9.45 18.64 8.94
N GLU A 92 -9.42 19.76 8.22
CA GLU A 92 -10.14 19.92 6.95
C GLU A 92 -9.64 18.94 5.88
N THR A 93 -8.31 18.80 5.72
CA THR A 93 -7.70 17.86 4.78
C THR A 93 -8.14 16.42 5.08
N PHE A 94 -8.14 16.03 6.36
CA PHE A 94 -8.62 14.71 6.75
C PHE A 94 -10.12 14.55 6.52
N ALA A 95 -10.92 15.54 6.89
CA ALA A 95 -12.38 15.51 6.77
C ALA A 95 -12.85 15.30 5.32
N GLN A 96 -12.14 15.87 4.34
CA GLN A 96 -12.42 15.65 2.92
C GLN A 96 -12.29 14.17 2.53
N THR A 97 -11.25 13.48 3.01
CA THR A 97 -11.10 12.03 2.79
C THR A 97 -12.09 11.24 3.63
N ALA A 98 -12.41 11.72 4.83
CA ALA A 98 -13.21 10.97 5.79
C ALA A 98 -14.60 10.62 5.31
N ARG A 99 -15.20 11.51 4.53
CA ARG A 99 -16.49 11.27 3.89
C ARG A 99 -16.51 9.98 3.06
N SER A 100 -15.40 9.63 2.40
CA SER A 100 -15.31 8.43 1.56
C SER A 100 -15.44 7.12 2.34
N PHE A 101 -14.97 7.07 3.59
CA PHE A 101 -15.11 5.89 4.43
C PHE A 101 -16.36 5.91 5.31
N GLU A 102 -16.95 7.08 5.56
CA GLU A 102 -18.20 7.22 6.33
C GLU A 102 -19.43 6.93 5.47
N GLU A 103 -19.48 7.48 4.26
CA GLU A 103 -20.62 7.35 3.34
C GLU A 103 -20.65 5.96 2.65
N ASN A 104 -19.51 5.27 2.60
CA ASN A 104 -19.40 3.94 1.98
C ASN A 104 -19.82 2.82 2.95
N SER A 105 -20.97 2.20 2.69
CA SER A 105 -21.49 1.07 3.48
C SER A 105 -20.54 -0.13 3.55
N ASP A 106 -19.73 -0.32 2.52
CA ASP A 106 -18.90 -1.52 2.34
C ASP A 106 -17.51 -1.36 2.97
N PHE A 107 -17.16 -0.14 3.41
CA PHE A 107 -15.82 0.21 3.88
C PHE A 107 -15.29 -0.77 4.95
N VAL A 108 -16.11 -1.08 5.95
CA VAL A 108 -15.69 -1.98 7.05
C VAL A 108 -15.41 -3.38 6.53
N ASP A 109 -16.29 -3.91 5.69
CA ASP A 109 -16.19 -5.29 5.21
C ASP A 109 -15.03 -5.45 4.22
N VAL A 110 -14.84 -4.48 3.32
CA VAL A 110 -13.68 -4.43 2.41
C VAL A 110 -12.38 -4.35 3.21
N VAL A 111 -12.31 -3.49 4.22
CA VAL A 111 -11.09 -3.30 5.01
C VAL A 111 -10.75 -4.55 5.82
N VAL A 112 -11.73 -5.10 6.52
CA VAL A 112 -11.54 -6.30 7.32
C VAL A 112 -11.21 -7.51 6.44
N HIS A 113 -11.87 -7.67 5.29
CA HIS A 113 -11.55 -8.73 4.34
C HIS A 113 -10.12 -8.60 3.80
N SER A 114 -9.71 -7.40 3.37
CA SER A 114 -8.35 -7.14 2.85
C SER A 114 -7.26 -7.59 3.82
N TYR A 115 -7.36 -7.23 5.11
CA TYR A 115 -6.38 -7.64 6.11
C TYR A 115 -6.48 -9.12 6.49
N ARG A 116 -7.68 -9.70 6.57
CA ARG A 116 -7.80 -11.14 6.87
C ARG A 116 -7.33 -12.03 5.72
N HIS A 117 -7.70 -11.68 4.48
CA HIS A 117 -7.25 -12.36 3.28
C HIS A 117 -5.73 -12.30 3.19
N ARG A 118 -5.15 -11.18 3.64
CA ARG A 118 -3.71 -10.99 3.61
C ARG A 118 -2.90 -12.00 4.43
N PHE A 119 -3.52 -12.60 5.44
CA PHE A 119 -2.95 -13.65 6.29
C PHE A 119 -3.62 -15.01 6.06
N ALA A 120 -4.27 -15.21 4.91
CA ALA A 120 -5.00 -16.44 4.57
C ALA A 120 -6.07 -16.86 5.61
N LEU A 121 -6.60 -15.90 6.39
CA LEU A 121 -7.60 -16.17 7.44
C LEU A 121 -9.03 -16.27 6.90
N VAL A 122 -9.26 -15.81 5.68
CA VAL A 122 -10.52 -15.90 4.94
C VAL A 122 -10.21 -16.22 3.47
N PRO A 123 -11.12 -16.91 2.75
CA PRO A 123 -10.92 -17.17 1.33
C PRO A 123 -10.99 -15.87 0.51
N GLY A 124 -10.25 -15.85 -0.60
CA GLY A 124 -10.43 -14.88 -1.67
C GLY A 124 -11.64 -15.22 -2.55
N ASP A 125 -11.92 -14.39 -3.54
CA ASP A 125 -12.95 -14.65 -4.54
C ASP A 125 -12.51 -15.80 -5.48
N PRO A 126 -13.26 -16.91 -5.60
CA PRO A 126 -12.94 -18.00 -6.51
C PRO A 126 -12.78 -17.57 -7.97
N ALA A 127 -13.49 -16.53 -8.42
CA ALA A 127 -13.38 -16.00 -9.78
C ALA A 127 -12.00 -15.36 -10.04
N LEU A 128 -11.29 -14.94 -8.99
CA LEU A 128 -9.97 -14.32 -9.06
C LEU A 128 -8.83 -15.30 -8.75
N ALA A 129 -9.13 -16.57 -8.45
CA ALA A 129 -8.12 -17.57 -8.05
C ALA A 129 -7.00 -17.75 -9.08
N GLY A 130 -7.31 -17.64 -10.38
CA GLY A 130 -6.31 -17.70 -11.45
C GLY A 130 -5.34 -16.51 -11.44
N ILE A 131 -5.82 -15.31 -11.05
CA ILE A 131 -4.97 -14.13 -10.89
C ILE A 131 -4.08 -14.31 -9.66
N GLU A 132 -4.65 -14.72 -8.52
CA GLU A 132 -3.90 -14.97 -7.28
C GLU A 132 -2.80 -16.02 -7.47
N ALA A 133 -3.07 -17.10 -8.22
CA ALA A 133 -2.07 -18.13 -8.54
C ALA A 133 -0.88 -17.57 -9.35
N ARG A 134 -1.13 -16.63 -10.28
CA ARG A 134 -0.07 -15.94 -11.03
C ARG A 134 0.73 -15.01 -10.13
N LEU A 135 0.08 -14.29 -9.21
CA LEU A 135 0.74 -13.39 -8.25
C LEU A 135 1.58 -14.16 -7.21
N ALA A 136 1.16 -15.36 -6.82
CA ALA A 136 1.91 -16.22 -5.91
C ALA A 136 3.27 -16.64 -6.47
N ALA A 137 3.43 -16.66 -7.80
CA ALA A 137 4.72 -16.88 -8.45
C ALA A 137 5.67 -15.67 -8.36
N GLN A 138 5.20 -14.54 -7.81
CA GLN A 138 5.94 -13.28 -7.65
C GLN A 138 6.56 -12.78 -8.98
N PRO A 139 5.72 -12.53 -10.01
CA PRO A 139 6.19 -12.17 -11.34
C PRO A 139 6.91 -10.83 -11.36
N ASP A 140 7.92 -10.73 -12.22
CA ASP A 140 8.67 -9.48 -12.42
C ASP A 140 7.82 -8.40 -13.11
N ILE A 141 8.15 -7.14 -12.82
CA ILE A 141 7.59 -5.95 -13.44
C ILE A 141 8.57 -5.47 -14.52
N THR A 142 8.13 -5.53 -15.78
CA THR A 142 8.96 -5.24 -16.95
C THR A 142 8.82 -3.81 -17.48
N VAL A 143 7.75 -3.10 -17.09
CA VAL A 143 7.49 -1.72 -17.54
C VAL A 143 8.45 -0.73 -16.86
N PRO A 144 8.76 0.43 -17.49
CA PRO A 144 9.51 1.50 -16.84
C PRO A 144 8.89 1.89 -15.50
N SER A 145 9.69 1.89 -14.43
CA SER A 145 9.20 1.97 -13.06
C SER A 145 9.97 2.98 -12.21
N VAL A 146 9.24 3.79 -11.45
CA VAL A 146 9.78 4.68 -10.41
C VAL A 146 9.20 4.30 -9.06
N VAL A 147 10.07 4.05 -8.08
CA VAL A 147 9.69 3.81 -6.69
C VAL A 147 10.00 5.05 -5.86
N LEU A 148 8.97 5.59 -5.19
CA LEU A 148 9.07 6.78 -4.34
C LEU A 148 8.76 6.40 -2.89
N LEU A 149 9.73 6.61 -2.01
CA LEU A 149 9.62 6.20 -0.60
C LEU A 149 9.75 7.43 0.29
N GLY A 150 8.85 7.59 1.25
CA GLY A 150 8.99 8.59 2.29
C GLY A 150 9.99 8.13 3.34
N ALA A 151 11.01 8.92 3.63
CA ALA A 151 11.99 8.60 4.67
C ALA A 151 11.35 8.55 6.07
N ASP A 152 10.24 9.26 6.24
CA ASP A 152 9.51 9.39 7.50
C ASP A 152 8.28 8.47 7.54
N ASP A 153 8.14 7.53 6.60
CA ASP A 153 7.05 6.53 6.62
C ASP A 153 7.09 5.72 7.92
N GLY A 154 6.09 5.93 8.78
CA GLY A 154 6.03 5.33 10.11
C GLY A 154 5.56 3.87 10.12
N VAL A 155 4.95 3.37 9.04
CA VAL A 155 4.47 1.99 8.94
C VAL A 155 5.43 1.10 8.14
N GLY A 156 6.03 1.64 7.08
CA GLY A 156 7.04 0.98 6.26
C GLY A 156 8.29 1.83 6.06
N PRO A 157 9.08 2.13 7.12
CA PRO A 157 10.30 2.91 6.96
C PRO A 157 11.23 2.27 5.91
N PRO A 158 11.71 3.03 4.91
CA PRO A 158 12.46 2.45 3.81
C PRO A 158 13.86 2.02 4.23
N SER A 159 14.26 0.81 3.83
CA SER A 159 15.65 0.35 3.95
C SER A 159 16.56 1.10 2.97
N GLN A 160 17.82 1.36 3.32
CA GLN A 160 18.79 1.85 2.34
C GLN A 160 19.11 0.80 1.28
N LYS A 161 19.11 -0.48 1.66
CA LYS A 161 19.27 -1.59 0.73
C LYS A 161 17.96 -1.83 -0.01
N ASP A 162 18.01 -1.71 -1.32
CA ASP A 162 16.90 -2.02 -2.20
C ASP A 162 16.82 -3.51 -2.51
N THR A 163 15.98 -4.22 -1.76
CA THR A 163 15.74 -5.66 -1.98
C THR A 163 14.72 -5.92 -3.09
N ASP A 164 13.94 -4.92 -3.46
CA ASP A 164 12.84 -5.05 -4.42
C ASP A 164 13.32 -4.89 -5.86
N ALA A 165 14.44 -4.19 -6.08
CA ALA A 165 15.06 -3.97 -7.39
C ALA A 165 15.13 -5.22 -8.27
N ARG A 166 15.33 -6.41 -7.67
CA ARG A 166 15.39 -7.68 -8.41
C ARG A 166 14.11 -8.03 -9.17
N HIS A 167 12.96 -7.52 -8.74
CA HIS A 167 11.65 -7.73 -9.37
C HIS A 167 11.36 -6.72 -10.49
N PHE A 168 12.24 -5.74 -10.72
CA PHE A 168 12.10 -4.75 -11.78
C PHE A 168 13.12 -5.03 -12.87
N THR A 169 12.68 -5.66 -13.96
CA THR A 169 13.58 -6.06 -15.07
C THR A 169 13.58 -5.06 -16.23
N GLY A 170 12.73 -4.03 -16.16
CA GLY A 170 12.75 -2.87 -17.06
C GLY A 170 13.57 -1.69 -16.50
N PRO A 171 13.51 -0.50 -17.16
CA PRO A 171 14.09 0.72 -16.61
C PRO A 171 13.55 1.00 -15.20
N TYR A 172 14.44 1.16 -14.24
CA TYR A 172 14.08 1.26 -12.83
C TYR A 172 14.81 2.40 -12.15
N ARG A 173 14.06 3.22 -11.40
CA ARG A 173 14.62 4.23 -10.51
C ARG A 173 13.94 4.16 -9.15
N ARG A 174 14.72 4.36 -8.09
CA ARG A 174 14.24 4.44 -6.71
C ARG A 174 14.72 5.73 -6.06
N ALA A 175 13.83 6.38 -5.31
CA ALA A 175 14.16 7.56 -4.51
C ALA A 175 13.56 7.44 -3.10
N ILE A 176 14.34 7.87 -2.10
CA ILE A 176 13.89 8.07 -0.72
C ILE A 176 13.90 9.57 -0.45
N VAL A 177 12.78 10.13 0.00
CA VAL A 177 12.60 11.58 0.18
C VAL A 177 12.34 11.90 1.65
N ALA A 178 13.17 12.78 2.22
CA ALA A 178 13.03 13.23 3.60
C ALA A 178 11.84 14.18 3.78
N GLY A 179 11.23 14.21 4.96
CA GLY A 179 10.08 15.06 5.25
C GLY A 179 8.75 14.52 4.69
N VAL A 180 8.74 13.28 4.18
CA VAL A 180 7.59 12.63 3.55
C VAL A 180 7.33 11.31 4.26
N GLY A 181 6.08 11.09 4.64
CA GLY A 181 5.57 9.87 5.25
C GLY A 181 5.00 8.88 4.24
N HIS A 182 3.93 8.20 4.64
CA HIS A 182 3.36 7.09 3.90
C HIS A 182 2.53 7.52 2.67
N ASN A 183 1.82 8.64 2.75
CA ASN A 183 0.95 9.13 1.68
C ASN A 183 1.73 10.07 0.75
N PHE A 184 2.76 9.51 0.13
CA PHE A 184 3.70 10.25 -0.73
C PHE A 184 3.00 11.20 -1.73
N PRO A 185 1.93 10.80 -2.47
CA PRO A 185 1.30 11.68 -3.45
C PRO A 185 0.64 12.93 -2.86
N GLN A 186 0.14 12.84 -1.63
CA GLN A 186 -0.52 13.97 -0.97
C GLN A 186 0.46 14.85 -0.18
N GLU A 187 1.57 14.25 0.27
CA GLU A 187 2.60 14.94 1.07
C GLU A 187 3.68 15.61 0.19
N ALA A 188 3.99 15.03 -0.97
CA ALA A 188 4.97 15.56 -1.93
C ALA A 188 4.43 15.50 -3.38
N PRO A 189 3.36 16.26 -3.68
CA PRO A 189 2.65 16.15 -4.96
C PRO A 189 3.51 16.52 -6.17
N GLU A 190 4.45 17.47 -6.05
CA GLU A 190 5.34 17.87 -7.14
C GLU A 190 6.28 16.73 -7.54
N ALA A 191 6.96 16.13 -6.56
CA ALA A 191 7.86 15.00 -6.81
C ALA A 191 7.12 13.77 -7.36
N PHE A 192 5.88 13.54 -6.89
CA PHE A 192 5.02 12.51 -7.44
C PHE A 192 4.64 12.79 -8.90
N ALA A 193 4.22 14.02 -9.21
CA ALA A 193 3.85 14.41 -10.58
C ALA A 193 5.05 14.33 -11.53
N GLU A 194 6.24 14.77 -11.12
CA GLU A 194 7.47 14.62 -11.91
C GLU A 194 7.79 13.16 -12.23
N ALA A 195 7.61 12.25 -11.26
CA ALA A 195 7.82 10.83 -11.50
C ALA A 195 6.82 10.25 -12.51
N VAL A 196 5.55 10.68 -12.47
CA VAL A 196 4.54 10.26 -13.45
C VAL A 196 4.87 10.81 -14.85
N LEU A 197 5.19 12.10 -14.95
CA LEU A 197 5.52 12.76 -16.22
C LEU A 197 6.78 12.16 -16.86
N GLY A 198 7.76 11.74 -16.06
CA GLY A 198 8.98 11.08 -16.54
C GLY A 198 8.77 9.69 -17.14
N LEU A 199 7.55 9.15 -17.09
CA LEU A 199 7.16 7.84 -17.65
C LEU A 199 6.13 7.95 -18.77
N LEU A 200 5.77 9.17 -19.20
CA LEU A 200 4.94 9.44 -20.37
C LEU A 200 5.81 9.49 -21.64
#